data_AF-A0A6N7PRJ3-F1
#
_entry.id   AF-A0A6N7PRJ3-F1
#
_cell.length_a   1.000
_cell.length_b   1.000
_cell.length_c   1.000
_cell.angle_alpha   90.00
_cell.angle_beta   90.00
_cell.angle_gamma   90.00
#
_symmetry.space_group_name_H-M   'P 1'
#
loop_
_entity.id
_entity.type
_entity.pdbx_description
1 polymer ?
#
loop_
_entity_poly.entity_id
_entity_poly.type
_entity_poly.pdbx_seq_one_letter_code
_entity_poly.pdbx_strand_id
1 'polypeptide(L)'
;MTTRRTPLHLALLTAAAIAAAWLTFVPQLAHGQHTGGTGTVSIQNETERQLFWSLICTCGCPRETLGTCPCDIAHQRRTALRELLAEGKTVEQVQDIYVSQYGSKSLAVPRNQGASRALWAVPVVSIVGGAGLVFFVLRRWQRRGLAAARAGAKGPIKNEKRDAYDDRLDQELKDLDDE
;
A
#
# COMPACT_ATOMS: atom_id res chain seq x y z
N MET A 1 26.63 29.40 28.33
CA MET A 1 26.52 28.92 26.94
C MET A 1 26.47 27.39 26.95
N THR A 2 25.29 26.79 26.79
CA THR A 2 25.14 25.33 26.66
C THR A 2 24.28 25.04 25.44
N THR A 3 24.94 24.44 24.45
CA THR A 3 24.48 24.25 23.08
C THR A 3 23.43 23.13 23.00
N ARG A 4 22.20 23.50 22.58
CA ARG A 4 21.13 22.58 22.20
C ARG A 4 21.50 21.81 20.92
N ARG A 5 22.20 20.67 21.05
CA ARG A 5 22.58 19.78 19.92
C ARG A 5 21.71 18.52 19.79
N THR A 6 20.61 18.40 20.52
CA THR A 6 19.80 17.17 20.61
C THR A 6 18.75 16.90 19.50
N PRO A 7 18.25 17.86 18.68
CA PRO A 7 17.12 17.55 17.79
C PRO A 7 17.52 16.74 16.53
N LEU A 8 18.81 16.81 16.12
CA LEU A 8 19.29 16.15 14.91
C LEU A 8 19.47 14.63 15.11
N HIS A 9 19.90 14.22 16.30
CA HIS A 9 20.09 12.81 16.64
C HIS A 9 18.77 12.07 16.83
N LEU A 10 17.74 12.71 17.38
CA LEU A 10 16.40 12.12 17.46
C LEU A 10 15.78 11.88 16.07
N ALA A 11 15.95 12.82 15.15
CA ALA A 11 15.45 12.70 13.77
C ALA A 11 16.13 11.55 13.02
N LEU A 12 17.46 11.42 13.14
CA LEU A 12 18.23 10.33 12.55
C LEU A 12 17.85 8.95 13.11
N LEU A 13 17.61 8.85 14.41
CA LEU A 13 17.19 7.60 15.04
C LEU A 13 15.78 7.17 14.59
N THR A 14 14.86 8.12 14.40
CA THR A 14 13.52 7.79 13.87
C THR A 14 13.56 7.32 12.41
N ALA A 15 14.42 7.89 11.57
CA ALA A 15 14.56 7.47 10.17
C ALA A 15 15.17 6.07 10.05
N ALA A 16 16.16 5.75 10.90
CA ALA A 16 16.78 4.43 10.93
C ALA A 16 15.82 3.33 11.42
N ALA A 17 14.96 3.63 12.41
CA ALA A 17 13.96 2.70 12.91
C ALA A 17 12.88 2.38 11.86
N ILE A 18 12.46 3.38 11.08
CA ILE A 18 11.52 3.19 9.97
C ILE A 18 12.17 2.32 8.89
N ALA A 19 13.41 2.61 8.47
CA ALA A 19 14.11 1.82 7.46
C ALA A 19 14.33 0.35 7.88
N ALA A 20 14.62 0.10 9.15
CA ALA A 20 14.76 -1.26 9.69
C ALA A 20 13.42 -2.02 9.70
N ALA A 21 12.30 -1.35 10.01
CA ALA A 21 10.97 -1.95 10.00
C ALA A 21 10.51 -2.36 8.59
N TRP A 22 10.94 -1.64 7.54
CA TRP A 22 10.67 -2.01 6.14
C TRP A 22 11.44 -3.26 5.71
N LEU A 23 12.66 -3.47 6.21
CA LEU A 23 13.47 -4.65 5.88
C LEU A 23 12.91 -5.96 6.47
N THR A 24 12.16 -5.88 7.58
CA THR A 24 11.52 -7.05 8.19
C THR A 24 10.17 -7.43 7.57
N PHE A 25 9.63 -6.61 6.68
CA PHE A 25 8.37 -6.89 5.96
C PHE A 25 8.61 -7.66 4.65
N VAL A 26 9.70 -8.41 4.55
CA VAL A 26 9.92 -9.36 3.45
C VAL A 26 9.23 -10.67 3.84
N PRO A 27 8.15 -11.09 3.15
CA PRO A 27 7.56 -12.39 3.40
C PRO A 27 8.61 -13.45 3.02
N GLN A 28 8.96 -14.32 3.97
CA GLN A 28 9.86 -15.42 3.68
C GLN A 28 9.31 -16.26 2.52
N LEU A 29 10.19 -16.51 1.55
CA LEU A 29 9.99 -17.39 0.41
C LEU A 29 9.50 -18.76 0.88
N ALA A 30 8.19 -18.98 0.77
CA ALA A 30 7.58 -20.29 0.93
C ALA A 30 8.02 -21.17 -0.25
N HIS A 31 8.95 -22.08 0.01
CA HIS A 31 9.36 -23.10 -0.95
C HIS A 31 8.25 -24.15 -1.04
N GLY A 32 7.36 -24.02 -2.03
CA GLY A 32 6.42 -25.07 -2.38
C GLY A 32 7.15 -26.21 -3.11
N GLN A 33 7.35 -27.36 -2.45
CA GLN A 33 7.84 -28.57 -3.12
C GLN A 33 6.66 -29.31 -3.76
N HIS A 34 6.59 -29.27 -5.09
CA HIS A 34 5.64 -30.05 -5.89
C HIS A 34 6.21 -31.46 -6.11
N THR A 35 5.75 -32.44 -5.35
CA THR A 35 5.97 -33.86 -5.66
C THR A 35 4.78 -34.35 -6.50
N GLY A 36 4.85 -34.14 -7.82
CA GLY A 36 3.80 -34.54 -8.75
C GLY A 36 3.68 -36.07 -8.88
N GLY A 37 2.47 -36.60 -8.75
CA GLY A 37 2.13 -37.99 -9.05
C GLY A 37 2.20 -38.32 -10.55
N THR A 38 2.15 -39.60 -10.88
CA THR A 38 2.20 -40.10 -12.26
C THR A 38 0.81 -40.13 -12.88
N GLY A 39 0.42 -39.07 -13.58
CA GLY A 39 -0.83 -39.00 -14.34
C GLY A 39 -0.75 -37.91 -15.41
N THR A 40 -1.43 -38.10 -16.54
CA THR A 40 -1.38 -37.14 -17.65
C THR A 40 -2.53 -36.14 -17.53
N VAL A 41 -2.20 -34.85 -17.67
CA VAL A 41 -3.21 -33.80 -17.78
C VAL A 41 -3.58 -33.64 -19.25
N SER A 42 -4.83 -33.99 -19.59
CA SER A 42 -5.41 -33.77 -20.91
C SER A 42 -6.38 -32.58 -20.86
N ILE A 43 -6.17 -31.61 -21.75
CA ILE A 43 -7.00 -30.42 -21.92
C ILE A 43 -7.42 -30.38 -23.40
N GLN A 44 -8.73 -30.43 -23.67
CA GLN A 44 -9.21 -30.59 -25.04
C GLN A 44 -9.50 -29.26 -25.75
N ASN A 45 -9.83 -28.21 -25.00
CA ASN A 45 -10.21 -26.91 -25.55
C ASN A 45 -9.82 -25.76 -24.58
N GLU A 46 -9.94 -24.52 -25.06
CA GLU A 46 -9.58 -23.35 -24.26
C GLU A 46 -10.53 -23.14 -23.07
N THR A 47 -11.81 -23.50 -23.20
CA THR A 47 -12.79 -23.43 -22.11
C THR A 47 -12.44 -24.35 -20.94
N GLU A 48 -12.04 -25.60 -21.22
CA GLU A 48 -11.52 -26.56 -20.25
C GLU A 48 -10.22 -26.02 -19.63
N ARG A 49 -9.35 -25.41 -20.42
CA ARG A 49 -8.12 -24.80 -19.91
C ARG A 49 -8.44 -23.72 -18.89
N GLN A 50 -9.30 -22.78 -19.24
CA GLN A 50 -9.73 -21.70 -18.35
C GLN A 50 -10.37 -22.26 -17.07
N LEU A 51 -11.26 -23.25 -17.21
CA LEU A 51 -11.94 -23.86 -16.08
C LEU A 51 -10.97 -24.61 -15.15
N PHE A 52 -10.12 -25.49 -15.67
CA PHE A 52 -9.22 -26.32 -14.85
C PHE A 52 -8.11 -25.50 -14.17
N TRP A 53 -7.67 -24.40 -14.77
CA TRP A 53 -6.73 -23.47 -14.14
C TRP A 53 -7.39 -22.61 -13.06
N SER A 54 -8.71 -22.40 -13.13
CA SER A 54 -9.47 -21.65 -12.11
C SER A 54 -9.84 -22.48 -10.88
N LEU A 55 -9.69 -23.81 -10.92
CA LEU A 55 -10.11 -24.74 -9.87
C LEU A 55 -8.91 -25.46 -9.25
N ILE A 56 -8.99 -25.74 -7.95
CA ILE A 56 -7.97 -26.42 -7.15
C ILE A 56 -8.45 -27.80 -6.76
N CYS A 57 -7.52 -28.76 -6.82
CA CYS A 57 -7.81 -30.12 -6.44
C CYS A 57 -7.96 -30.25 -4.91
N THR A 58 -9.00 -30.94 -4.47
CA THR A 58 -9.32 -31.15 -3.04
C THR A 58 -8.85 -32.51 -2.52
N CYS A 59 -7.82 -33.10 -3.14
CA CYS A 59 -7.31 -34.43 -2.81
C CYS A 59 -6.46 -34.50 -1.52
N GLY A 60 -6.20 -33.37 -0.85
CA GLY A 60 -5.40 -33.31 0.38
C GLY A 60 -3.88 -33.18 0.17
N CYS A 61 -3.42 -33.21 -1.08
CA CYS A 61 -2.04 -32.93 -1.49
C CYS A 61 -1.75 -31.40 -1.51
N PRO A 62 -0.53 -30.96 -1.89
CA PRO A 62 -0.25 -29.54 -2.08
C PRO A 62 -1.30 -28.85 -2.98
N ARG A 63 -1.53 -27.56 -2.72
CA ARG A 63 -2.56 -26.75 -3.38
C ARG A 63 -2.24 -26.56 -4.87
N GLU A 64 -2.60 -27.52 -5.70
CA GLU A 64 -2.43 -27.52 -7.15
C GLU A 64 -3.76 -27.32 -7.88
N THR A 65 -3.69 -26.75 -9.09
CA THR A 65 -4.87 -26.59 -9.94
C THR A 65 -5.25 -27.91 -10.62
N LEU A 66 -6.50 -28.06 -11.05
CA LEU A 66 -6.92 -29.23 -11.83
C LEU A 66 -6.17 -29.31 -13.18
N GLY A 67 -5.65 -28.17 -13.66
CA GLY A 67 -4.85 -28.06 -14.88
C GLY A 67 -3.40 -28.54 -14.73
N THR A 68 -2.92 -28.80 -13.52
CA THR A 68 -1.55 -29.32 -13.30
C THR A 68 -1.52 -30.59 -12.46
N CYS A 69 -2.52 -30.81 -11.60
CA CYS A 69 -2.52 -31.93 -10.67
C CYS A 69 -2.71 -33.29 -11.38
N PRO A 70 -1.74 -34.22 -11.27
CA PRO A 70 -1.79 -35.49 -11.97
C PRO A 70 -2.50 -36.62 -11.22
N CYS A 71 -3.07 -36.36 -10.03
CA CYS A 71 -3.68 -37.42 -9.22
C CYS A 71 -5.02 -37.95 -9.78
N ASP A 72 -5.39 -39.17 -9.40
CA ASP A 72 -6.64 -39.82 -9.84
C ASP A 72 -7.89 -39.03 -9.44
N ILE A 73 -7.87 -38.39 -8.27
CA ILE A 73 -8.97 -37.53 -7.82
C ILE A 73 -9.13 -36.35 -8.78
N ALA A 74 -8.03 -35.69 -9.18
CA ALA A 74 -8.08 -34.61 -10.17
C ALA A 74 -8.60 -35.10 -11.52
N HIS A 75 -8.23 -36.32 -11.94
CA HIS A 75 -8.76 -36.93 -13.15
C HIS A 75 -10.28 -37.13 -13.08
N GLN A 76 -10.79 -37.71 -12.00
CA GLN A 76 -12.24 -37.89 -11.78
C GLN A 76 -12.99 -36.55 -11.79
N ARG A 77 -12.44 -35.51 -11.15
CA ARG A 77 -13.04 -34.17 -11.17
C ARG A 77 -13.05 -33.57 -12.58
N ARG A 78 -11.96 -33.68 -13.35
CA ARG A 78 -11.91 -33.22 -14.75
C ARG A 78 -13.00 -33.90 -15.58
N THR A 79 -13.20 -35.21 -15.44
CA THR A 79 -14.26 -35.93 -16.14
C THR A 79 -15.65 -35.41 -15.78
N ALA A 80 -15.96 -35.24 -14.48
CA ALA A 80 -17.24 -34.70 -14.04
C ALA A 80 -17.48 -33.26 -14.54
N LEU A 81 -16.44 -32.42 -14.56
CA LEU A 81 -16.54 -31.05 -15.08
C LEU A 81 -16.79 -31.03 -16.59
N ARG A 82 -16.19 -31.95 -17.35
CA ARG A 82 -16.47 -32.09 -18.80
C ARG A 82 -17.91 -32.47 -19.06
N GLU A 83 -18.50 -33.32 -18.23
CA GLU A 83 -19.92 -33.66 -18.32
C GLU A 83 -20.81 -32.42 -18.12
N LEU A 84 -20.50 -31.60 -17.10
CA LEU A 84 -21.22 -30.34 -16.88
C LEU A 84 -21.07 -29.33 -18.04
N LEU A 85 -19.90 -29.28 -18.68
CA LEU A 85 -19.69 -28.47 -19.88
C LEU A 85 -20.46 -29.03 -21.08
N ALA A 86 -20.53 -30.36 -21.22
CA ALA A 86 -21.31 -31.02 -22.27
C ALA A 86 -22.83 -30.81 -22.09
N GLU A 87 -23.31 -30.63 -20.86
CA GLU A 87 -24.68 -30.19 -20.56
C GLU A 87 -24.96 -28.72 -20.96
N GLY A 88 -23.96 -27.97 -21.45
CA GLY A 88 -24.11 -26.57 -21.86
C GLY A 88 -24.02 -25.56 -20.71
N LYS A 89 -23.53 -25.96 -19.53
CA LYS A 89 -23.29 -25.00 -18.43
C LYS A 89 -22.11 -24.09 -18.74
N THR A 90 -22.19 -22.84 -18.29
CA THR A 90 -21.07 -21.89 -18.43
C THR A 90 -19.97 -22.16 -17.41
N VAL A 91 -18.77 -21.66 -17.66
CA VAL A 91 -17.61 -21.80 -16.75
C VAL A 91 -17.94 -21.31 -15.34
N GLU A 92 -18.66 -20.20 -15.22
CA GLU A 92 -19.05 -19.60 -13.95
C GLU A 92 -20.05 -20.48 -13.19
N GLN A 93 -21.05 -21.04 -13.90
CA GLN A 93 -22.02 -21.96 -13.31
C GLN A 93 -21.34 -23.23 -12.80
N VAL A 94 -20.40 -23.77 -13.58
CA VAL A 94 -19.63 -24.96 -13.19
C VAL A 94 -18.75 -24.66 -11.97
N GLN A 95 -18.11 -23.48 -11.91
CA GLN A 95 -17.37 -23.03 -10.73
C GLN A 95 -18.28 -22.92 -9.50
N ASP A 96 -19.48 -22.35 -9.63
CA ASP A 96 -20.41 -22.22 -8.51
C ASP A 96 -20.89 -23.59 -7.99
N ILE A 97 -21.16 -24.54 -8.89
CA ILE A 97 -21.48 -25.92 -8.53
C ILE A 97 -20.28 -26.59 -7.84
N TYR A 98 -19.06 -26.33 -8.29
CA TYR A 98 -17.86 -26.88 -7.67
C TYR A 98 -17.63 -26.30 -6.27
N VAL A 99 -17.85 -25.00 -6.11
CA VAL A 99 -17.69 -24.29 -4.83
C VAL A 99 -18.75 -24.69 -3.82
N SER A 100 -19.98 -24.94 -4.26
CA SER A 100 -21.03 -25.42 -3.35
C SER A 100 -20.72 -26.82 -2.81
N GLN A 101 -20.01 -27.65 -3.58
CA GLN A 101 -19.60 -29.00 -3.16
C GLN A 101 -18.31 -29.01 -2.31
N TYR A 102 -17.29 -28.22 -2.67
CA TYR A 102 -15.95 -28.30 -2.07
C TYR A 102 -15.54 -27.07 -1.25
N GLY A 103 -16.41 -26.07 -1.15
CA GLY A 103 -16.18 -24.82 -0.42
C GLY A 103 -15.41 -23.77 -1.22
N SER A 104 -15.30 -22.55 -0.67
CA SER A 104 -14.69 -21.39 -1.32
C SER A 104 -13.18 -21.50 -1.56
N LYS A 105 -12.49 -22.38 -0.83
CA LYS A 105 -11.05 -22.64 -0.99
C LYS A 105 -10.73 -23.46 -2.23
N SER A 106 -11.73 -23.98 -2.93
CA SER A 106 -11.57 -24.80 -4.14
C SER A 106 -11.33 -23.96 -5.41
N LEU A 107 -11.51 -22.64 -5.36
CA LEU A 107 -11.07 -21.75 -6.43
C LEU A 107 -9.58 -21.41 -6.30
N ALA A 108 -8.87 -21.41 -7.43
CA ALA A 108 -7.52 -20.88 -7.55
C ALA A 108 -7.47 -19.38 -7.25
N VAL A 109 -8.43 -18.64 -7.79
CA VAL A 109 -8.60 -17.21 -7.54
C VAL A 109 -9.85 -17.01 -6.69
N PRO A 110 -9.74 -16.51 -5.45
CA PRO A 110 -10.90 -16.23 -4.63
C PRO A 110 -11.80 -15.22 -5.34
N ARG A 111 -13.09 -15.55 -5.47
CA ARG A 111 -14.04 -14.71 -6.19
C ARG A 111 -14.12 -13.35 -5.49
N ASN A 112 -13.78 -12.29 -6.22
CA ASN A 112 -13.66 -10.91 -5.78
C ASN A 112 -15.03 -10.22 -5.52
N GLN A 113 -16.05 -10.97 -5.11
CA GLN A 113 -17.37 -10.43 -4.81
C GLN A 113 -17.38 -9.85 -3.39
N GLY A 114 -17.24 -8.53 -3.28
CA GLY A 114 -17.52 -7.75 -2.06
C GLY A 114 -16.32 -7.47 -1.16
N ALA A 115 -15.69 -8.51 -0.58
CA ALA A 115 -14.64 -8.32 0.42
C ALA A 115 -13.37 -7.65 -0.14
N SER A 116 -13.01 -7.96 -1.39
CA SER A 116 -11.85 -7.35 -2.06
C SER A 116 -12.00 -5.83 -2.28
N ARG A 117 -13.24 -5.31 -2.40
CA ARG A 117 -13.48 -3.87 -2.55
C ARG A 117 -13.25 -3.12 -1.24
N ALA A 118 -13.65 -3.70 -0.10
CA ALA A 118 -13.41 -3.10 1.21
C ALA A 118 -11.90 -3.06 1.54
N LEU A 119 -11.17 -4.13 1.19
CA LEU A 119 -9.71 -4.17 1.31
C LEU A 119 -9.01 -3.06 0.50
N TRP A 120 -9.55 -2.69 -0.66
CA TRP A 120 -9.01 -1.61 -1.48
C TRP A 120 -9.48 -0.21 -1.03
N ALA A 121 -10.60 -0.11 -0.29
CA ALA A 121 -11.05 1.14 0.29
C ALA A 121 -10.10 1.66 1.38
N VAL A 122 -9.49 0.77 2.16
CA VAL A 122 -8.54 1.12 3.24
C VAL A 122 -7.36 1.97 2.73
N PRO A 123 -6.57 1.54 1.71
CA PRO A 123 -5.46 2.34 1.20
C PRO A 123 -5.90 3.64 0.53
N VAL A 124 -7.07 3.69 -0.11
CA VAL A 124 -7.58 4.92 -0.72
C VAL A 124 -7.96 5.94 0.37
N VAL A 125 -8.68 5.50 1.40
CA VAL A 125 -9.10 6.35 2.52
C VAL A 125 -7.90 6.85 3.30
N SER A 126 -6.86 6.03 3.49
CA SER A 126 -5.65 6.46 4.20
C SER A 126 -4.88 7.55 3.45
N ILE A 127 -4.75 7.43 2.13
CA ILE A 127 -4.10 8.45 1.28
C ILE A 127 -4.89 9.75 1.30
N VAL A 128 -6.20 9.68 1.07
CA VAL A 128 -7.07 10.86 1.05
C VAL A 128 -7.11 11.53 2.43
N GLY A 129 -7.24 10.74 3.50
CA GLY A 129 -7.23 11.23 4.88
C GLY A 129 -5.90 11.89 5.25
N GLY A 130 -4.78 11.27 4.88
CA GLY A 130 -3.43 11.81 5.12
C GLY A 130 -3.19 13.12 4.36
N ALA A 131 -3.52 13.16 3.07
CA ALA A 131 -3.40 14.36 2.25
C ALA A 131 -4.29 15.51 2.78
N GLY A 132 -5.53 15.20 3.18
CA GLY A 132 -6.45 16.16 3.77
C GLY A 132 -5.93 16.74 5.09
N LEU A 133 -5.35 15.91 5.96
CA LEU A 133 -4.76 16.34 7.23
C LEU A 133 -3.58 17.30 6.99
N VAL A 134 -2.64 16.94 6.11
CA VAL A 134 -1.49 17.77 5.76
C VAL A 134 -1.94 19.11 5.18
N PHE A 135 -2.88 19.10 4.24
CA PHE A 135 -3.44 20.32 3.64
C PHE A 135 -4.08 21.23 4.71
N PHE A 136 -4.86 20.66 5.64
CA PHE A 136 -5.50 21.43 6.69
C PHE A 136 -4.49 22.05 7.66
N VAL A 137 -3.46 21.30 8.06
CA VAL A 137 -2.38 21.79 8.93
C VAL A 137 -1.61 22.93 8.26
N LEU A 138 -1.21 22.76 7.00
CA LEU A 138 -0.51 23.80 6.23
C LEU A 138 -1.36 25.06 6.09
N ARG A 139 -2.65 24.93 5.77
CA ARG A 139 -3.58 26.06 5.67
C ARG A 139 -3.81 26.76 7.02
N ARG A 140 -3.77 26.02 8.13
CA ARG A 140 -3.86 26.59 9.50
C ARG A 140 -2.59 27.37 9.85
N TRP A 141 -1.41 26.86 9.50
CA TRP A 141 -0.12 27.53 9.73
C TRP A 141 0.04 28.78 8.90
N GLN A 142 -0.31 28.77 7.61
CA GLN A 142 -0.29 29.96 6.77
C GLN A 142 -1.20 31.06 7.32
N ARG A 143 -2.41 30.72 7.80
CA ARG A 143 -3.31 31.70 8.43
C ARG A 143 -2.76 32.29 9.72
N ARG A 144 -2.03 31.50 10.52
CA ARG A 144 -1.35 31.99 11.74
C ARG A 144 -0.11 32.84 11.40
N GLY A 145 0.66 32.46 10.39
CA GLY A 145 1.80 33.22 9.90
C GLY A 145 1.38 34.57 9.31
N LEU A 146 0.30 34.61 8.54
CA LEU A 146 -0.26 35.85 7.99
C LEU A 146 -0.89 36.75 9.06
N ALA A 147 -1.49 36.18 10.11
CA ALA A 147 -1.99 36.93 11.26
C ALA A 147 -0.84 37.52 12.10
N ALA A 148 0.23 36.75 12.33
CA ALA A 148 1.44 37.22 13.01
C ALA A 148 2.18 38.29 12.19
N ALA A 149 2.28 38.12 10.87
CA ALA A 149 2.88 39.11 9.97
C ALA A 149 2.06 40.41 9.91
N ARG A 150 0.72 40.33 9.86
CA ARG A 150 -0.15 41.52 9.92
C ARG A 150 -0.13 42.22 11.29
N ALA A 151 0.02 41.46 12.37
CA ALA A 151 0.18 42.04 13.70
C ALA A 151 1.55 42.73 13.86
N GLY A 152 2.62 42.14 13.30
CA GLY A 152 3.95 42.75 13.23
C GLY A 152 4.01 44.02 12.37
N ALA A 153 3.23 44.08 11.28
CA ALA A 153 3.15 45.24 10.39
C ALA A 153 2.31 46.42 10.94
N LYS A 154 1.52 46.22 12.01
CA LYS A 154 0.68 47.26 12.64
C LYS A 154 1.16 47.73 14.01
N GLY A 155 2.21 47.12 14.57
CA GLY A 155 2.88 47.69 15.73
C GLY A 155 3.61 48.97 15.31
N PRO A 156 3.67 50.02 16.14
CA PRO A 156 4.67 51.06 15.90
C PRO A 156 6.02 50.37 15.80
N ILE A 157 6.81 50.69 14.76
CA ILE A 157 8.23 50.33 14.71
C ILE A 157 8.85 51.03 15.93
N LYS A 158 8.83 50.36 17.08
CA LYS A 158 9.63 50.77 18.22
C LYS A 158 11.03 50.37 17.82
N ASN A 159 11.84 51.36 17.44
CA ASN A 159 13.30 51.23 17.47
C ASN A 159 13.64 50.82 18.90
N GLU A 160 13.80 49.50 19.10
CA GLU A 160 14.12 48.94 20.40
C GLU A 160 15.60 49.19 20.64
N LYS A 161 15.84 50.44 21.05
CA LYS A 161 17.11 51.11 21.36
C LYS A 161 17.93 51.46 20.14
N ARG A 162 17.75 52.70 19.66
CA ARG A 162 18.86 53.43 19.06
C ARG A 162 19.99 53.41 20.09
N ASP A 163 21.06 52.71 19.76
CA ASP A 163 22.19 52.56 20.66
C ASP A 163 23.28 53.59 20.32
N ALA A 164 24.32 53.63 21.14
CA ALA A 164 25.44 54.55 20.92
C ALA A 164 26.20 54.26 19.61
N TYR A 165 25.94 53.11 18.95
CA TYR A 165 26.56 52.74 17.69
C TYR A 165 25.83 53.39 16.51
N ASP A 166 24.49 53.37 16.53
CA ASP A 166 23.66 54.06 15.52
C ASP A 166 23.95 55.58 15.49
N ASP A 167 24.06 56.22 16.65
CA ASP A 167 24.36 57.66 16.73
C ASP A 167 25.79 57.98 16.22
N ARG A 168 26.73 57.04 16.35
CA ARG A 168 28.11 57.19 15.83
C ARG A 168 28.15 57.06 14.30
N LEU A 169 27.36 56.15 13.71
CA LEU A 169 27.26 56.02 12.25
C LEU A 169 26.72 57.29 11.60
N ASP A 170 25.68 57.90 12.19
CA ASP A 170 25.11 59.15 11.68
C ASP A 170 26.12 60.31 11.74
N GLN A 171 27.05 60.27 12.69
CA GLN A 171 28.11 61.25 12.81
C GLN A 171 29.22 61.04 11.77
N GLU A 172 29.60 59.79 11.52
CA GLU A 172 30.56 59.43 10.46
C GLU A 172 30.00 59.75 9.06
N LEU A 173 28.70 59.55 8.83
CA LEU A 173 28.05 59.91 7.57
C LEU A 173 28.09 61.42 7.29
N LYS A 174 27.90 62.26 8.32
CA LYS A 174 27.97 63.72 8.15
C LYS A 174 29.37 64.22 7.85
N ASP A 175 30.37 63.63 8.49
CA ASP A 175 31.78 63.98 8.26
C ASP A 175 32.20 63.71 6.81
N LEU A 176 31.71 62.61 6.22
CA LEU A 176 31.98 62.23 4.83
C LEU A 176 31.25 63.08 3.78
N ASP A 177 30.10 63.67 4.13
CA ASP A 177 29.35 64.55 3.23
C ASP A 177 29.91 65.99 3.23
N ASP A 178 30.69 66.35 4.25
CA ASP A 178 31.31 67.66 4.45
C ASP A 178 32.77 67.73 3.91
N GLU A 179 33.35 66.61 3.45
CA GLU A 179 34.65 66.51 2.72
C GLU A 179 34.50 66.54 1.19
#